data_AF-A0A1V4EH51-F1
#
_entry.id   AF-A0A1V4EH51-F1
#
_cell.length_a   1.000
_cell.length_b   1.000
_cell.length_c   1.000
_cell.angle_alpha   90.00
_cell.angle_beta   90.00
_cell.angle_gamma   90.00
#
_symmetry.space_group_name_H-M   'P 1'
#
loop_
_entity.id
_entity.type
_entity.pdbx_description
1 polymer ?
#
loop_
_entity_poly.entity_id
_entity_poly.type
_entity_poly.pdbx_seq_one_letter_code
_entity_poly.pdbx_strand_id
1 'polypeptide(L)'
;MTDRGVLRLRVAFYAAAGSWMVCAVAPAWPWWAVVIDSLVMSTLVVLFHPVLRRTVGFTGLALAAGLLSNTSTAAVEVFDVLDWREARRVADMPDLSALAGLIWTALVFLTQWRDGRWRRATVGYGIASLVAPLVLLLMAVPLEIAGISGGVYVSAITATDALSVIWLARSAHELTDPSASPAPIAPAGPPPAQASG
;
A
#
# COMPACT_ATOMS: atom_id res chain seq x y z
N MET A 1 5.09 -19.77 3.27
CA MET A 1 4.11 -19.40 2.23
C MET A 1 4.41 -20.35 1.09
N THR A 2 3.42 -20.95 0.42
CA THR A 2 3.72 -21.82 -0.72
C THR A 2 4.21 -20.96 -1.90
N ASP A 3 5.02 -21.52 -2.80
CA ASP A 3 5.56 -20.77 -3.96
C ASP A 3 4.45 -20.14 -4.80
N ARG A 4 3.30 -20.82 -4.91
CA ARG A 4 2.10 -20.29 -5.59
C ARG A 4 1.52 -19.05 -4.90
N GLY A 5 1.57 -19.00 -3.56
CA GLY A 5 1.10 -17.84 -2.79
C GLY A 5 2.00 -16.62 -2.99
N VAL A 6 3.32 -16.84 -3.04
CA VAL A 6 4.31 -15.79 -3.34
C VAL A 6 4.12 -15.28 -4.77
N LEU A 7 3.93 -16.18 -5.74
CA LEU A 7 3.66 -15.80 -7.13
C LEU A 7 2.38 -14.95 -7.27
N ARG A 8 1.27 -15.37 -6.63
CA ARG A 8 0.02 -14.60 -6.66
C ARG A 8 0.18 -13.21 -6.06
N LEU A 9 0.85 -13.10 -4.91
CA LEU A 9 1.10 -11.82 -4.26
C LEU A 9 1.99 -10.92 -5.13
N ARG A 10 3.01 -11.49 -5.76
CA ARG A 10 3.87 -10.76 -6.72
C ARG A 10 3.08 -10.23 -7.91
N VAL A 11 2.22 -11.06 -8.49
CA VAL A 11 1.33 -10.64 -9.59
C VAL A 11 0.40 -9.52 -9.14
N ALA A 12 -0.16 -9.60 -7.93
CA ALA A 12 -1.02 -8.54 -7.39
C ALA A 12 -0.28 -7.21 -7.21
N PHE A 13 0.96 -7.22 -6.71
CA PHE A 13 1.77 -6.00 -6.61
C PHE A 13 2.07 -5.38 -7.98
N TYR A 14 2.39 -6.20 -8.99
CA TYR A 14 2.58 -5.68 -10.36
C TYR A 14 1.29 -5.20 -11.00
N ALA A 15 0.16 -5.87 -10.75
CA ALA A 15 -1.14 -5.45 -11.24
C ALA A 15 -1.53 -4.09 -10.65
N ALA A 16 -1.32 -3.88 -9.34
CA ALA A 16 -1.53 -2.58 -8.69
C ALA A 16 -0.58 -1.50 -9.23
N ALA A 17 0.71 -1.81 -9.42
CA ALA A 17 1.65 -0.88 -10.02
C ALA A 17 1.22 -0.48 -11.45
N GLY A 18 0.73 -1.46 -12.22
CA GLY A 18 0.21 -1.25 -13.57
C GLY A 18 -1.06 -0.40 -13.58
N SER A 19 -2.02 -0.66 -12.69
CA SER A 19 -3.24 0.15 -12.62
C SER A 19 -2.92 1.61 -12.33
N TRP A 20 -2.06 1.89 -11.35
CA TRP A 20 -1.61 3.24 -11.00
C TRP A 20 -0.88 3.96 -12.14
N MET A 21 -0.07 3.23 -12.90
CA MET A 21 0.60 3.79 -14.07
C MET A 21 -0.37 4.14 -15.20
N VAL A 22 -1.45 3.37 -15.36
CA VAL A 22 -2.55 3.70 -16.28
C VAL A 22 -3.34 4.91 -15.76
N CYS A 23 -3.58 5.01 -14.44
CA CYS A 23 -4.21 6.20 -13.82
C CYS A 23 -3.49 7.48 -14.21
N ALA A 24 -2.16 7.48 -14.10
CA ALA A 24 -1.33 8.67 -14.31
C ALA A 24 -1.37 9.21 -15.76
N VAL A 25 -1.72 8.37 -16.73
CA VAL A 25 -1.73 8.73 -18.17
C VAL A 25 -3.12 9.16 -18.67
N ALA A 26 -4.19 8.74 -17.99
CA ALA A 26 -5.57 8.97 -18.42
C ALA A 26 -6.37 9.78 -17.37
N PRO A 27 -6.24 11.12 -17.34
CA PRO A 27 -6.83 11.97 -16.29
C PRO A 27 -8.38 12.03 -16.29
N ALA A 28 -9.04 11.58 -17.36
CA ALA A 28 -10.51 11.48 -17.42
C ALA A 28 -10.90 10.00 -17.53
N TRP A 29 -10.89 9.31 -16.39
CA TRP A 29 -11.16 7.87 -16.38
C TRP A 29 -12.66 7.58 -16.27
N PRO A 30 -13.16 6.53 -16.93
CA PRO A 30 -14.52 6.05 -16.71
C PRO A 30 -14.68 5.48 -15.29
N TRP A 31 -15.89 5.60 -14.72
CA TRP A 31 -16.26 5.04 -13.41
C TRP A 31 -15.86 3.56 -13.24
N TRP A 32 -15.95 2.75 -14.30
CA TRP A 32 -15.61 1.32 -14.23
C TRP A 32 -14.12 1.09 -13.99
N ALA A 33 -13.24 2.02 -14.35
CA ALA A 33 -11.81 1.90 -14.09
C ALA A 33 -11.49 2.02 -12.59
N VAL A 34 -12.21 2.89 -11.87
CA VAL A 34 -12.12 3.02 -10.40
C VAL A 34 -12.55 1.74 -9.72
N VAL A 35 -13.61 1.08 -10.23
CA VAL A 35 -14.07 -0.21 -9.72
C VAL A 35 -13.01 -1.30 -9.94
N ILE A 36 -12.40 -1.35 -11.13
CA ILE A 36 -11.32 -2.32 -11.42
C ILE A 36 -10.11 -2.09 -10.50
N ASP A 37 -9.67 -0.85 -10.32
CA ASP A 37 -8.55 -0.54 -9.41
C ASP A 37 -8.87 -0.96 -7.97
N SER A 38 -10.07 -0.65 -7.49
CA SER A 38 -10.55 -1.07 -6.17
C SER A 38 -10.54 -2.58 -5.99
N LEU A 39 -10.87 -3.35 -7.05
CA LEU A 39 -10.81 -4.81 -7.03
C LEU A 39 -9.37 -5.35 -7.02
N VAL A 40 -8.47 -4.72 -7.79
CA VAL A 40 -7.04 -5.05 -7.79
C VAL A 40 -6.44 -4.83 -6.40
N MET A 41 -6.71 -3.67 -5.80
CA MET A 41 -6.24 -3.32 -4.46
C MET A 41 -6.87 -4.21 -3.39
N SER A 42 -8.16 -4.52 -3.48
CA SER A 42 -8.81 -5.50 -2.59
C SER A 42 -8.17 -6.89 -2.68
N THR A 43 -7.83 -7.32 -3.91
CA THR A 43 -7.12 -8.59 -4.14
C THR A 43 -5.74 -8.58 -3.48
N LEU A 44 -5.01 -7.46 -3.60
CA LEU A 44 -3.73 -7.26 -2.94
C LEU A 44 -3.86 -7.33 -1.41
N VAL A 45 -4.86 -6.67 -0.82
CA VAL A 45 -5.16 -6.73 0.63
C VAL A 45 -5.35 -8.17 1.09
N VAL A 46 -6.18 -8.95 0.38
CA VAL A 46 -6.48 -10.34 0.72
C VAL A 46 -5.24 -11.24 0.58
N LEU A 47 -4.46 -11.06 -0.49
CA LEU A 47 -3.25 -11.85 -0.72
C LEU A 47 -2.10 -11.48 0.23
N PHE A 48 -2.09 -10.25 0.76
CA PHE A 48 -1.11 -9.79 1.74
C PHE A 48 -1.47 -10.20 3.17
N HIS A 49 -2.74 -10.51 3.45
CA HIS A 49 -3.21 -10.93 4.77
C HIS A 49 -2.42 -12.10 5.41
N PRO A 50 -2.04 -13.18 4.69
CA PRO A 50 -1.21 -14.25 5.25
C PRO A 50 0.20 -13.80 5.66
N VAL A 51 0.72 -12.74 5.04
CA VAL A 51 2.02 -12.13 5.39
C VAL A 51 1.87 -11.33 6.68
N LEU A 52 0.87 -10.46 6.75
CA LEU A 52 0.47 -9.74 7.98
C LEU A 52 0.32 -10.69 9.17
N ARG A 53 -0.32 -11.86 8.96
CA ARG A 53 -0.61 -12.82 10.03
C ARG A 53 0.62 -13.42 10.69
N ARG A 54 1.75 -13.38 10.01
CA ARG A 54 3.01 -13.93 10.54
C ARG A 54 3.85 -12.91 11.28
N THR A 55 3.62 -11.63 11.04
CA THR A 55 4.49 -10.54 11.50
C THR A 55 3.81 -9.61 12.49
N VAL A 56 2.49 -9.43 12.41
CA VAL A 56 1.72 -8.51 13.26
C VAL A 56 0.42 -9.14 13.76
N GLY A 57 0.02 -8.79 14.99
CA GLY A 57 -1.20 -9.32 15.62
C GLY A 57 -2.51 -8.71 15.09
N PHE A 58 -2.45 -7.53 14.46
CA PHE A 58 -3.63 -6.73 14.05
C PHE A 58 -4.17 -7.10 12.66
N THR A 59 -4.22 -8.39 12.34
CA THR A 59 -4.51 -8.87 10.98
C THR A 59 -5.94 -8.66 10.52
N GLY A 60 -6.90 -8.90 11.40
CA GLY A 60 -8.31 -8.61 11.13
C GLY A 60 -8.55 -7.12 10.89
N LEU A 61 -7.87 -6.27 11.67
CA LEU A 61 -7.94 -4.81 11.48
C LEU A 61 -7.35 -4.39 10.13
N ALA A 62 -6.18 -4.91 9.75
CA ALA A 62 -5.58 -4.62 8.45
C ALA A 62 -6.48 -5.03 7.28
N LEU A 63 -7.03 -6.26 7.35
CA LEU A 63 -7.93 -6.77 6.31
C LEU A 63 -9.22 -5.94 6.22
N ALA A 64 -9.86 -5.66 7.36
CA ALA A 64 -11.08 -4.88 7.41
C ALA A 64 -10.85 -3.45 6.92
N ALA A 65 -9.76 -2.80 7.35
CA ALA A 65 -9.43 -1.44 6.94
C ALA A 65 -9.12 -1.36 5.43
N GLY A 66 -8.30 -2.28 4.91
CA GLY A 66 -7.98 -2.33 3.49
C GLY A 66 -9.20 -2.61 2.62
N LEU A 67 -10.07 -3.55 3.01
CA LEU A 67 -11.30 -3.82 2.28
C LEU A 67 -12.29 -2.67 2.37
N LEU A 68 -12.47 -2.07 3.56
CA LEU A 68 -13.37 -0.93 3.75
C LEU A 68 -12.98 0.24 2.84
N SER A 69 -11.68 0.60 2.82
CA SER A 69 -11.18 1.70 2.00
C SER A 69 -11.48 1.47 0.50
N ASN A 70 -11.13 0.29 -0.03
CA ASN A 70 -11.31 0.00 -1.45
C ASN A 70 -12.79 -0.22 -1.84
N THR A 71 -13.58 -0.88 -0.99
CA THR A 71 -14.99 -1.16 -1.29
C THR A 71 -15.86 0.08 -1.16
N SER A 72 -15.56 1.00 -0.24
CA SER A 72 -16.24 2.30 -0.14
C SER A 72 -16.07 3.09 -1.43
N THR A 73 -14.84 3.19 -1.96
CA THR A 73 -14.56 3.88 -3.23
C THR A 73 -15.33 3.28 -4.40
N ALA A 74 -15.29 1.96 -4.57
CA ALA A 74 -16.05 1.28 -5.63
C ALA A 74 -17.58 1.45 -5.46
N ALA A 75 -18.08 1.39 -4.23
CA ALA A 75 -19.51 1.51 -3.93
C ALA A 75 -20.05 2.90 -4.27
N VAL A 76 -19.29 3.97 -4.00
CA VAL A 76 -19.69 5.34 -4.36
C VAL A 76 -19.91 5.47 -5.86
N GLU A 77 -18.96 4.99 -6.68
CA GLU A 77 -19.06 5.02 -8.14
C GLU A 77 -20.25 4.21 -8.67
N VAL A 78 -20.45 3.00 -8.15
CA VAL A 78 -21.56 2.12 -8.57
C VAL A 78 -22.91 2.74 -8.18
N PHE A 79 -23.04 3.27 -6.97
CA PHE A 79 -24.30 3.87 -6.52
C PHE A 79 -24.60 5.20 -7.21
N ASP A 80 -23.58 5.95 -7.62
CA ASP A 80 -23.75 7.14 -8.44
C ASP A 80 -24.35 6.79 -9.82
N VAL A 81 -23.80 5.78 -10.49
CA VAL A 81 -24.30 5.30 -11.80
C VAL A 81 -25.73 4.74 -11.71
N LEU A 82 -26.08 4.11 -10.59
CA LEU A 82 -27.42 3.59 -10.34
C LEU A 82 -28.42 4.65 -9.83
N ASP A 83 -27.99 5.91 -9.66
CA ASP A 83 -28.73 7.02 -9.04
C ASP A 83 -29.32 6.66 -7.66
N TRP A 84 -28.65 5.78 -6.92
CA TRP A 84 -29.08 5.31 -5.60
C TRP A 84 -28.51 6.18 -4.47
N ARG A 85 -29.09 7.37 -4.32
CA ARG A 85 -28.56 8.44 -3.44
C ARG A 85 -28.43 8.05 -1.97
N GLU A 86 -29.39 7.32 -1.42
CA GLU A 86 -29.33 6.93 0.01
C GLU A 86 -28.22 5.92 0.28
N ALA A 87 -28.02 4.94 -0.61
CA ALA A 87 -26.90 4.00 -0.52
C ALA A 87 -25.55 4.70 -0.74
N ARG A 88 -25.50 5.66 -1.67
CA ARG A 88 -24.32 6.50 -1.90
C ARG A 88 -23.93 7.28 -0.64
N ARG A 89 -24.86 7.94 0.04
CA ARG A 89 -24.56 8.70 1.28
C ARG A 89 -23.98 7.81 2.38
N VAL A 90 -24.44 6.56 2.48
CA VAL A 90 -23.92 5.61 3.46
C VAL A 90 -22.50 5.15 3.08
N ALA A 91 -22.24 4.97 1.78
CA ALA A 91 -20.92 4.56 1.28
C ALA A 91 -19.90 5.72 1.27
N ASP A 92 -20.37 6.94 1.09
CA ASP A 92 -19.58 8.17 0.96
C ASP A 92 -19.13 8.68 2.33
N MET A 93 -18.17 7.97 2.91
CA MET A 93 -17.50 8.35 4.14
C MET A 93 -16.00 8.57 3.86
N PRO A 94 -15.63 9.69 3.21
CA PRO A 94 -14.27 9.92 2.73
C PRO A 94 -13.25 9.92 3.88
N ASP A 95 -13.59 10.51 5.02
CA ASP A 95 -12.71 10.56 6.20
C ASP A 95 -12.43 9.15 6.76
N LEU A 96 -13.47 8.31 6.83
CA LEU A 96 -13.35 6.95 7.33
C LEU A 96 -12.58 6.06 6.35
N SER A 97 -12.87 6.18 5.05
CA SER A 97 -12.16 5.45 3.99
C SER A 97 -10.68 5.84 3.93
N ALA A 98 -10.38 7.14 4.05
CA ALA A 98 -9.01 7.65 4.10
C ALA A 98 -8.27 7.13 5.34
N LEU A 99 -8.90 7.18 6.52
CA LEU A 99 -8.32 6.65 7.75
C LEU A 99 -8.08 5.14 7.66
N ALA A 100 -9.03 4.40 7.10
CA ALA A 100 -8.91 2.95 6.88
C ALA A 100 -7.74 2.63 5.91
N GLY A 101 -7.62 3.38 4.82
CA GLY A 101 -6.50 3.27 3.89
C GLY A 101 -5.15 3.57 4.57
N LEU A 102 -5.10 4.57 5.45
CA LEU A 102 -3.90 4.92 6.21
C LEU A 102 -3.50 3.81 7.19
N ILE A 103 -4.47 3.26 7.94
CA ILE A 103 -4.25 2.14 8.87
C ILE A 103 -3.70 0.93 8.11
N TRP A 104 -4.32 0.58 6.98
CA TRP A 104 -3.85 -0.53 6.16
C TRP A 104 -2.42 -0.30 5.67
N THR A 105 -2.12 0.88 5.12
CA THR A 105 -0.80 1.21 4.58
C THR A 105 0.28 1.18 5.66
N ALA A 106 0.00 1.74 6.84
CA ALA A 106 0.93 1.70 7.97
C ALA A 106 1.24 0.26 8.43
N LEU A 107 0.23 -0.62 8.47
CA LEU A 107 0.41 -2.02 8.82
C LEU A 107 1.18 -2.79 7.73
N VAL A 108 1.00 -2.43 6.46
CA VAL A 108 1.81 -2.98 5.35
C VAL A 108 3.27 -2.58 5.52
N PHE A 109 3.58 -1.30 5.77
CA PHE A 109 4.95 -0.86 5.99
C PHE A 109 5.59 -1.50 7.21
N LEU A 110 4.86 -1.59 8.33
CA LEU A 110 5.34 -2.27 9.53
C LEU A 110 5.64 -3.75 9.25
N THR A 111 4.80 -4.41 8.47
CA THR A 111 4.98 -5.80 8.05
C THR A 111 6.22 -5.95 7.16
N GLN A 112 6.33 -5.11 6.11
CA GLN A 112 7.48 -5.14 5.21
C GLN A 112 8.80 -4.86 5.94
N TRP A 113 8.77 -3.93 6.90
CA TRP A 113 9.91 -3.61 7.75
C TRP A 113 10.33 -4.77 8.66
N ARG A 114 9.37 -5.53 9.20
CA ARG A 114 9.60 -6.62 10.16
C ARG A 114 9.90 -7.98 9.53
N ASP A 115 9.32 -8.31 8.36
CA ASP A 115 9.51 -9.61 7.70
C ASP A 115 10.95 -9.80 7.22
N GLY A 116 11.70 -8.71 7.02
CA GLY A 116 13.11 -8.75 6.59
C GLY A 116 13.32 -9.12 5.12
N ARG A 117 12.28 -9.61 4.44
CA ARG A 117 12.27 -9.90 2.99
C ARG A 117 12.34 -8.64 2.13
N TRP A 118 11.77 -7.54 2.62
CA TRP A 118 11.78 -6.27 1.90
C TRP A 118 12.95 -5.42 2.38
N ARG A 119 13.66 -4.81 1.43
CA ARG A 119 14.74 -3.89 1.76
C ARG A 119 14.15 -2.64 2.40
N ARG A 120 14.87 -2.08 3.38
CA ARG A 120 14.46 -0.81 4.04
C ARG A 120 14.26 0.33 3.05
N ALA A 121 15.02 0.35 1.95
CA ALA A 121 14.84 1.31 0.86
C ALA A 121 13.44 1.23 0.24
N THR A 122 12.92 0.01 0.01
CA THR A 122 11.57 -0.21 -0.53
C THR A 122 10.50 0.33 0.41
N VAL A 123 10.60 0.05 1.71
CA VAL A 123 9.70 0.64 2.71
C VAL A 123 9.83 2.17 2.74
N GLY A 124 11.05 2.69 2.59
CA GLY A 124 11.32 4.13 2.49
C GLY A 124 10.60 4.79 1.31
N TYR A 125 10.56 4.16 0.13
CA TYR A 125 9.78 4.67 -1.01
C TYR A 125 8.28 4.71 -0.72
N GLY A 126 7.74 3.70 -0.03
CA GLY A 126 6.34 3.70 0.40
C GLY A 126 6.04 4.80 1.43
N ILE A 127 6.90 4.98 2.44
CA ILE A 127 6.73 6.07 3.41
C ILE A 127 6.83 7.43 2.71
N ALA A 128 7.78 7.58 1.78
CA ALA A 128 7.93 8.79 0.99
C ALA A 128 6.69 9.08 0.15
N SER A 129 6.01 8.07 -0.41
CA SER A 129 4.77 8.29 -1.17
C SER A 129 3.63 8.82 -0.30
N LEU A 130 3.57 8.48 0.99
CA LEU A 130 2.59 9.08 1.92
C LEU A 130 2.99 10.47 2.40
N VAL A 131 4.26 10.70 2.69
CA VAL A 131 4.73 11.93 3.36
C VAL A 131 5.01 13.06 2.37
N ALA A 132 5.58 12.75 1.20
CA ALA A 132 5.90 13.74 0.18
C ALA A 132 4.70 14.63 -0.23
N PRO A 133 3.48 14.10 -0.49
CA PRO A 133 2.35 14.94 -0.85
C PRO A 133 1.94 15.89 0.29
N LEU A 134 2.01 15.45 1.55
CA LEU A 134 1.70 16.29 2.70
C LEU A 134 2.71 17.43 2.84
N VAL A 135 4.00 17.13 2.67
CA VAL A 135 5.06 18.15 2.70
C VAL A 135 4.87 19.14 1.55
N LEU A 136 4.57 18.67 0.34
CA LEU A 136 4.33 19.54 -0.82
C LEU A 136 3.08 20.41 -0.63
N LEU A 137 2.01 19.88 -0.04
CA LEU A 137 0.81 20.64 0.28
C LEU A 137 1.08 21.72 1.34
N LEU A 138 1.84 21.39 2.39
CA LEU A 138 2.26 22.36 3.41
C LEU A 138 3.15 23.46 2.82
N MET A 139 3.96 23.12 1.82
CA MET A 139 4.82 24.06 1.11
C MET A 139 4.08 24.84 0.01
N ALA A 140 2.84 24.49 -0.34
CA ALA A 140 2.07 25.17 -1.38
C ALA A 140 1.82 26.64 -1.03
N VAL A 141 1.40 26.94 0.21
CA VAL A 141 1.14 28.31 0.65
C VAL A 141 2.42 29.17 0.65
N PRO A 142 3.56 28.73 1.23
CA PRO A 142 4.83 29.44 1.09
C PRO A 142 5.29 29.65 -0.35
N LEU A 143 5.13 28.65 -1.23
CA LEU A 143 5.52 28.75 -2.64
C LEU A 143 4.67 29.76 -3.41
N GLU A 144 3.36 29.77 -3.16
CA GLU A 144 2.44 30.76 -3.75
C GLU A 144 2.78 32.18 -3.28
N ILE A 145 3.07 32.37 -1.99
CA ILE A 145 3.53 33.66 -1.45
C ILE A 145 4.86 34.10 -2.08
N ALA A 146 5.76 33.15 -2.37
CA ALA A 146 7.02 33.40 -3.05
C ALA A 146 6.89 33.64 -4.56
N GLY A 147 5.67 33.67 -5.11
CA GLY A 147 5.41 33.88 -6.54
C GLY A 147 5.68 32.64 -7.41
N ILE A 148 5.92 31.48 -6.81
CA ILE A 148 6.09 30.20 -7.50
C ILE A 148 4.68 29.61 -7.71
N SER A 149 3.93 30.23 -8.63
CA SER A 149 2.64 29.74 -9.09
C SER A 149 2.88 28.63 -10.12
N GLY A 150 2.71 27.37 -9.72
CA GLY A 150 2.98 26.27 -10.66
C GLY A 150 2.55 24.91 -10.15
N GLY A 151 1.23 24.66 -10.10
CA GLY A 151 0.69 23.30 -10.04
C GLY A 151 1.30 22.39 -8.98
N VAL A 152 1.61 22.94 -7.79
CA VAL A 152 2.24 22.20 -6.69
C VAL A 152 1.40 20.97 -6.32
N TYR A 153 0.08 21.12 -6.35
CA TYR A 153 -0.88 20.04 -6.15
C TYR A 153 -0.74 18.92 -7.21
N VAL A 154 -0.68 19.29 -8.50
CA VAL A 154 -0.51 18.32 -9.60
C VAL A 154 0.84 17.62 -9.51
N SER A 155 1.89 18.37 -9.20
CA SER A 155 3.25 17.83 -8.99
C SER A 155 3.31 16.88 -7.80
N ALA A 156 2.60 17.20 -6.71
CA ALA A 156 2.51 16.36 -5.53
C ALA A 156 1.78 15.04 -5.80
N ILE A 157 0.68 15.08 -6.54
CA ILE A 157 -0.04 13.88 -7.00
C ILE A 157 0.90 13.03 -7.87
N THR A 158 1.53 13.64 -8.87
CA THR A 158 2.40 12.94 -9.82
C THR A 158 3.59 12.27 -9.11
N ALA A 159 4.21 12.97 -8.15
CA ALA A 159 5.30 12.43 -7.34
C ALA A 159 4.83 11.27 -6.44
N THR A 160 3.64 11.40 -5.85
CA THR A 160 3.02 10.36 -5.01
C THR A 160 2.74 9.10 -5.81
N ASP A 161 2.16 9.25 -7.00
CA ASP A 161 1.85 8.14 -7.89
C ASP A 161 3.12 7.43 -8.32
N ALA A 162 4.14 8.18 -8.75
CA ALA A 162 5.43 7.63 -9.15
C ALA A 162 6.11 6.85 -8.00
N LEU A 163 6.15 7.42 -6.79
CA LEU A 163 6.73 6.75 -5.62
C LEU A 163 5.94 5.50 -5.23
N SER A 164 4.62 5.54 -5.34
CA SER A 164 3.75 4.38 -5.05
C SER A 164 3.96 3.26 -6.07
N VAL A 165 4.03 3.58 -7.37
CA VAL A 165 4.37 2.62 -8.43
C VAL A 165 5.74 2.00 -8.19
N ILE A 166 6.75 2.80 -7.86
CA ILE A 166 8.10 2.30 -7.53
C ILE A 166 8.05 1.37 -6.32
N TRP A 167 7.36 1.78 -5.25
CA TRP A 167 7.21 0.97 -4.05
C TRP A 167 6.53 -0.38 -4.34
N LEU A 168 5.42 -0.38 -5.09
CA LEU A 168 4.70 -1.60 -5.48
C LEU A 168 5.56 -2.52 -6.35
N ALA A 169 6.21 -1.98 -7.38
CA ALA A 169 7.06 -2.75 -8.28
C ALA A 169 8.28 -3.35 -7.56
N ARG A 170 8.92 -2.59 -6.66
CA ARG A 170 10.02 -3.10 -5.82
C ARG A 170 9.53 -4.15 -4.84
N SER A 171 8.36 -3.94 -4.22
CA SER A 171 7.75 -4.92 -3.32
C SER A 171 7.48 -6.25 -4.03
N ALA A 172 7.06 -6.21 -5.30
CA ALA A 172 6.90 -7.40 -6.15
C ALA A 172 8.23 -8.09 -6.47
N HIS A 173 9.26 -7.31 -6.77
CA HIS A 173 10.56 -7.82 -7.18
C HIS A 173 11.30 -8.51 -6.04
N GLU A 174 11.29 -7.89 -4.85
CA GLU A 174 12.00 -8.38 -3.65
C GLU A 174 11.37 -9.66 -3.07
N LEU A 175 10.12 -9.98 -3.41
CA LEU A 175 9.46 -11.24 -3.00
C LEU A 175 10.15 -12.50 -3.54
N THR A 176 10.96 -12.39 -4.59
CA THR A 176 11.68 -13.51 -5.22
C THR A 176 13.19 -13.37 -5.17
N ASP A 177 13.73 -12.30 -4.55
CA ASP A 177 15.18 -12.12 -4.42
C ASP A 177 15.71 -13.18 -3.43
N PRO A 178 16.61 -14.11 -3.84
CA PRO A 178 17.18 -15.11 -2.94
C PRO A 178 17.93 -14.48 -1.75
N SER A 179 18.43 -13.26 -1.94
CA SER A 179 19.15 -12.46 -0.94
C SER A 179 18.27 -11.98 0.22
N ALA A 180 16.94 -12.02 0.04
CA ALA A 180 15.93 -11.62 1.01
C ALA A 180 15.43 -12.77 1.88
N SER A 181 15.96 -13.99 1.70
CA SER A 181 15.64 -15.11 2.58
C SER A 181 16.14 -14.78 4.00
N PRO A 182 15.28 -14.83 5.04
CA PRO A 182 15.74 -14.60 6.41
C PRO A 182 16.89 -15.55 6.71
N ALA A 183 18.03 -15.00 7.12
CA ALA A 183 19.17 -15.81 7.54
C ALA A 183 18.66 -16.84 8.57
N PRO A 184 18.97 -18.14 8.42
CA PRO A 184 18.61 -19.14 9.41
C PRO A 184 19.10 -18.66 10.77
N ILE A 185 18.20 -18.63 11.76
CA ILE A 185 18.58 -18.38 13.15
C ILE A 185 19.63 -19.44 13.49
N ALA A 186 20.88 -19.01 13.67
CA ALA A 186 21.95 -19.91 14.05
C ALA A 186 21.54 -20.65 15.34
N PRO A 187 21.67 -21.98 15.42
CA PRO A 187 21.38 -22.71 16.65
C PRO A 187 22.18 -22.09 17.79
N ALA A 188 21.51 -21.82 18.91
CA ALA A 188 22.18 -21.36 20.12
C ALA A 188 23.35 -22.31 20.42
N GLY A 189 24.56 -21.74 20.51
CA GLY A 189 25.77 -22.51 20.72
C GLY A 189 25.66 -23.42 21.95
N PRO A 190 26.39 -24.54 21.98
CA PRO A 190 26.28 -25.52 23.05
C PRO A 190 26.51 -24.87 24.43
N PRO A 191 25.76 -25.29 25.47
CA PRO A 191 25.88 -24.72 26.80
C PRO A 191 27.32 -24.87 27.32
N PRO A 192 27.85 -23.88 28.06
CA PRO A 192 29.20 -23.93 28.58
C PRO A 192 29.35 -25.14 29.50
N ALA A 193 30.37 -25.95 29.23
CA ALA A 193 30.73 -27.11 30.05
C ALA A 193 30.95 -26.66 31.50
N GLN A 194 30.13 -27.17 32.41
CA GLN A 194 30.38 -27.00 33.84
C GLN A 194 31.66 -27.74 34.19
N ALA A 195 32.71 -26.98 34.52
CA ALA A 195 33.90 -27.52 35.16
C ALA A 195 33.50 -28.06 36.54
N SER A 196 33.56 -29.38 36.68
CA SER A 196 33.44 -30.06 37.98
C SER A 196 34.79 -29.94 38.69
N GLY A 197 34.77 -29.45 39.93
CA GLY A 197 35.94 -29.36 40.81
C GLY A 197 36.33 -30.71 41.42
#